data_AF-A0AA41PYW8-F1
#
_entry.id   AF-A0AA41PYW8-F1
#
_cell.length_a   1.000
_cell.length_b   1.000
_cell.length_c   1.000
_cell.angle_alpha   90.00
_cell.angle_beta   90.00
_cell.angle_gamma   90.00
#
_symmetry.space_group_name_H-M   'P 1'
#
loop_
_entity.id
_entity.type
_entity.pdbx_description
1 polymer ?
#
loop_
_entity_poly.entity_id
_entity_poly.type
_entity_poly.pdbx_seq_one_letter_code
_entity_poly.pdbx_strand_id
1 'polypeptide(L)'
;MRISTTSSARLRKSVALACTVTALTGGIAALAQPAGAAPSAAPKLAPQSRADIAPAAADPAPAAAALSAPEGAPALPQAAAAAPRISVALEADASGIHAAHIGWQSDLDVTIDKWRVSAADAAGQTFRPVATAPFTGATTVVPLTLQGTDVSLTVEALSETGEVLDQVFLLGDLALVRKYVSAGGAARFGDKLWDVRNYIGTTWGFAKGEIWWTTGGREAYAVPAEVAQKYKALTLNEREGLGSPVGDPVAGPGGKGSVQYFSGGAIVLSPDRAAVVVLDTRYRVLGGPSGVLGFPLADRTTDPAVPTHQRFERGTIVVGNTHQPTILFGGIHAKWLELGGVKNPALAKPQSGEKKTPDGQGVYVEFDSGWRIYWSAATNAHAVDPVSYAKWQSAGGSGGYLGYPVTDSLGTGNPGEYFIHFQRGTVFPGQNYSPQGPARIPYIVFGGVRGVWAATGWAGGGLGEPIMDERTLPDGVGRYQEFRNGTVYWNPRTGAHWMDHYTRRKWEATGGGTSFLGYPIASQRTTADGRATVVDFQGGSIYVWPIHIVELHGGIRAHYAAMGAENSKLGLPTSDEEWWDGARVNHFEHGFIKWDPRTGKTTAAIYPF
;
A
#
# COMPACT_ATOMS: atom_id res chain seq x y z
N MET A 1 18.21 -23.23 34.74
CA MET A 1 19.69 -23.21 34.66
C MET A 1 20.09 -21.88 34.03
N ARG A 2 20.64 -20.95 34.82
CA ARG A 2 21.07 -19.61 34.37
C ARG A 2 22.54 -19.68 33.93
N ILE A 3 22.85 -19.12 32.76
CA ILE A 3 24.18 -18.56 32.45
C ILE A 3 23.94 -17.29 31.61
N SER A 4 24.51 -16.17 32.07
CA SER A 4 24.77 -14.98 31.26
C SER A 4 26.28 -14.78 31.16
N THR A 5 26.77 -14.29 30.01
CA THR A 5 27.82 -13.24 29.87
C THR A 5 28.13 -12.94 28.39
N THR A 6 27.96 -11.65 28.05
CA THR A 6 28.81 -10.71 27.30
C THR A 6 29.74 -11.10 26.11
N SER A 7 29.57 -10.33 25.03
CA SER A 7 30.58 -9.57 24.23
C SER A 7 31.37 -10.23 23.07
N SER A 8 31.16 -9.62 21.88
CA SER A 8 32.12 -9.25 20.81
C SER A 8 33.03 -10.30 20.15
N ALA A 9 32.86 -10.51 18.83
CA ALA A 9 33.93 -10.36 17.82
C ALA A 9 33.44 -10.72 16.40
N ARG A 10 33.89 -9.92 15.43
CA ARG A 10 33.75 -10.12 13.99
C ARG A 10 34.47 -11.41 13.54
N LEU A 11 33.84 -12.20 12.68
CA LEU A 11 34.54 -13.12 11.79
C LEU A 11 33.80 -13.24 10.45
N ARG A 12 34.45 -12.72 9.40
CA ARG A 12 34.16 -13.06 8.00
C ARG A 12 34.64 -14.49 7.77
N LYS A 13 33.76 -15.40 7.35
CA LYS A 13 34.13 -16.57 6.56
C LYS A 13 33.04 -16.87 5.53
N SER A 14 33.43 -16.73 4.28
CA SER A 14 32.76 -17.30 3.11
C SER A 14 32.69 -18.81 3.24
N VAL A 15 31.53 -19.40 3.05
CA VAL A 15 31.36 -20.83 2.77
C VAL A 15 30.38 -20.96 1.62
N ALA A 16 30.90 -21.40 0.48
CA ALA A 16 30.11 -21.95 -0.61
C ALA A 16 29.50 -23.28 -0.15
N LEU A 17 28.20 -23.49 -0.39
CA LEU A 17 27.60 -24.81 -0.29
C LEU A 17 26.80 -25.11 -1.55
N ALA A 18 27.17 -26.26 -2.13
CA ALA A 18 26.71 -26.80 -3.38
C ALA A 18 25.20 -27.13 -3.37
N CYS A 19 24.52 -26.78 -4.46
CA CYS A 19 23.19 -27.32 -4.78
C CYS A 19 23.34 -28.76 -5.24
N THR A 20 22.82 -29.71 -4.45
CA THR A 20 22.56 -31.08 -4.88
C THR A 20 21.10 -31.15 -5.34
N VAL A 21 20.89 -31.36 -6.64
CA VAL A 21 19.58 -31.66 -7.22
C VAL A 21 19.41 -33.17 -7.17
N THR A 22 18.52 -33.66 -6.31
CA THR A 22 18.06 -35.05 -6.35
C THR A 22 16.77 -35.12 -7.14
N ALA A 23 16.86 -35.67 -8.35
CA ALA A 23 15.72 -36.08 -9.14
C ALA A 23 15.05 -37.31 -8.50
N LEU A 24 13.73 -37.25 -8.33
CA LEU A 24 12.90 -38.41 -8.02
C LEU A 24 11.85 -38.54 -9.14
N THR A 25 12.09 -39.57 -9.95
CA THR A 25 11.21 -40.13 -10.96
C THR A 25 10.07 -40.91 -10.29
N GLY A 26 8.84 -40.79 -10.81
CA GLY A 26 7.74 -41.63 -10.34
C GLY A 26 6.35 -41.29 -10.91
N GLY A 27 6.04 -41.90 -12.06
CA GLY A 27 4.73 -42.51 -12.36
C GLY A 27 3.50 -41.61 -12.50
N ILE A 28 3.12 -41.31 -13.75
CA ILE A 28 1.80 -40.78 -14.14
C ILE A 28 0.89 -41.97 -14.50
N ALA A 29 -0.33 -41.99 -13.95
CA ALA A 29 -1.44 -42.77 -14.47
C ALA A 29 -2.49 -41.81 -15.05
N ALA A 30 -2.88 -42.09 -16.29
CA ALA A 30 -3.69 -41.27 -17.18
C ALA A 30 -5.18 -41.28 -16.86
N LEU A 31 -5.88 -40.16 -17.11
CA LEU A 31 -7.28 -40.15 -17.56
C LEU A 31 -7.50 -39.02 -18.57
N ALA A 32 -8.30 -39.36 -19.59
CA ALA A 32 -8.38 -38.73 -20.91
C ALA A 32 -9.27 -37.48 -21.00
N GLN A 33 -8.97 -36.63 -21.98
CA GLN A 33 -9.88 -35.66 -22.61
C GLN A 33 -10.11 -36.07 -24.08
N PRO A 34 -11.30 -35.84 -24.67
CA PRO A 34 -11.49 -35.94 -26.11
C PRO A 34 -11.35 -34.57 -26.82
N ALA A 35 -11.02 -34.69 -28.10
CA ALA A 35 -10.51 -33.69 -29.03
C ALA A 35 -11.57 -32.81 -29.72
N GLY A 36 -11.11 -31.71 -30.34
CA GLY A 36 -11.88 -30.92 -31.30
C GLY A 36 -11.09 -29.81 -32.03
N ALA A 37 -10.43 -30.19 -33.13
CA ALA A 37 -10.15 -29.48 -34.39
C ALA A 37 -9.60 -28.02 -34.45
N ALA A 38 -8.42 -27.89 -35.09
CA ALA A 38 -7.87 -26.71 -35.79
C ALA A 38 -8.24 -26.77 -37.32
N PRO A 39 -7.90 -25.83 -38.25
CA PRO A 39 -6.53 -25.27 -38.46
C PRO A 39 -6.42 -23.84 -39.12
N SER A 40 -5.16 -23.47 -39.43
CA SER A 40 -4.68 -22.45 -40.41
C SER A 40 -4.18 -21.13 -39.83
N ALA A 41 -3.01 -20.55 -40.15
CA ALA A 41 -1.78 -20.96 -40.85
C ALA A 41 -0.71 -19.87 -40.57
N ALA A 42 0.57 -20.26 -40.52
CA ALA A 42 1.73 -19.37 -40.42
C ALA A 42 2.46 -19.27 -41.78
N PRO A 43 3.40 -18.32 -41.95
CA PRO A 43 4.80 -18.73 -42.16
C PRO A 43 5.78 -17.85 -41.33
N LYS A 44 6.69 -18.39 -40.51
CA LYS A 44 8.04 -18.93 -40.80
C LYS A 44 8.95 -18.03 -41.64
N LEU A 45 10.01 -17.51 -41.01
CA LEU A 45 11.30 -17.18 -41.62
C LEU A 45 12.43 -17.59 -40.66
N ALA A 46 13.43 -18.26 -41.23
CA ALA A 46 14.54 -18.96 -40.57
C ALA A 46 15.84 -18.10 -40.55
N PRO A 47 16.88 -18.50 -39.80
CA PRO A 47 18.09 -17.72 -39.56
C PRO A 47 19.26 -18.10 -40.47
N GLN A 48 20.13 -17.13 -40.76
CA GLN A 48 21.48 -17.25 -41.37
C GLN A 48 22.31 -16.06 -40.85
N SER A 49 23.62 -16.08 -40.58
CA SER A 49 24.70 -17.06 -40.67
C SER A 49 25.91 -16.54 -39.84
N ARG A 50 26.83 -17.46 -39.57
CA ARG A 50 28.04 -17.42 -38.72
C ARG A 50 29.29 -17.06 -39.54
N ALA A 51 30.29 -16.40 -38.93
CA ALA A 51 31.75 -16.61 -39.07
C ALA A 51 32.50 -15.54 -38.21
N ASP A 52 33.07 -15.91 -37.06
CA ASP A 52 34.51 -16.24 -36.83
C ASP A 52 35.30 -14.95 -36.50
N ILE A 53 36.12 -14.79 -35.44
CA ILE A 53 37.24 -15.59 -34.91
C ILE A 53 37.51 -15.15 -33.44
N ALA A 54 37.91 -16.09 -32.57
CA ALA A 54 38.65 -15.91 -31.31
C ALA A 54 39.71 -17.06 -31.23
N PRO A 55 40.62 -17.20 -30.22
CA PRO A 55 41.07 -16.38 -29.07
C PRO A 55 42.63 -16.22 -29.09
N ALA A 56 43.42 -15.70 -28.14
CA ALA A 56 43.65 -16.04 -26.71
C ALA A 56 44.77 -15.08 -26.16
N ALA A 57 44.60 -14.44 -25.00
CA ALA A 57 45.05 -14.82 -23.64
C ALA A 57 46.55 -14.63 -23.31
N ALA A 58 46.85 -13.77 -22.31
CA ALA A 58 47.59 -14.09 -21.07
C ALA A 58 48.24 -12.85 -20.41
N ASP A 59 47.84 -12.60 -19.16
CA ASP A 59 48.53 -11.83 -18.09
C ASP A 59 49.92 -12.43 -17.74
N PRO A 60 50.85 -11.79 -16.97
CA PRO A 60 50.56 -11.07 -15.71
C PRO A 60 51.47 -9.88 -15.32
N ALA A 61 51.06 -9.16 -14.25
CA ALA A 61 51.88 -8.22 -13.47
C ALA A 61 52.91 -8.95 -12.56
N PRO A 62 53.93 -8.27 -11.94
CA PRO A 62 53.66 -7.60 -10.65
C PRO A 62 54.54 -6.37 -10.26
N ALA A 63 53.98 -5.59 -9.33
CA ALA A 63 54.56 -4.95 -8.13
C ALA A 63 55.67 -3.84 -8.16
N ALA A 64 55.26 -2.70 -7.55
CA ALA A 64 55.89 -1.94 -6.46
C ALA A 64 57.18 -1.11 -6.67
N ALA A 65 57.06 0.23 -6.52
CA ALA A 65 57.89 1.04 -5.61
C ALA A 65 57.30 2.45 -5.45
N ALA A 66 57.08 2.86 -4.20
CA ALA A 66 56.77 4.22 -3.80
C ALA A 66 58.03 5.08 -3.80
N LEU A 67 57.95 6.36 -4.18
CA LEU A 67 58.86 7.41 -3.72
C LEU A 67 58.21 8.80 -3.85
N SER A 68 58.45 9.60 -2.82
CA SER A 68 57.85 10.87 -2.43
C SER A 68 58.20 12.04 -3.35
N ALA A 69 57.39 13.11 -3.26
CA ALA A 69 57.54 14.39 -3.96
C ALA A 69 58.89 15.10 -3.70
N PRO A 70 59.33 15.91 -4.68
CA PRO A 70 60.02 17.16 -4.40
C PRO A 70 59.25 18.37 -4.94
N GLU A 71 59.09 19.38 -4.09
CA GLU A 71 58.65 20.73 -4.45
C GLU A 71 59.63 21.39 -5.42
N GLY A 72 59.09 22.08 -6.42
CA GLY A 72 59.85 22.87 -7.38
C GLY A 72 58.94 23.29 -8.53
N ALA A 73 58.09 24.29 -8.28
CA ALA A 73 57.14 24.83 -9.25
C ALA A 73 57.83 25.31 -10.54
N PRO A 74 57.40 24.84 -11.73
CA PRO A 74 57.47 25.62 -12.96
C PRO A 74 56.21 26.48 -13.09
N ALA A 75 56.40 27.70 -13.59
CA ALA A 75 55.39 28.73 -13.75
C ALA A 75 54.09 28.23 -14.40
N LEU A 76 52.96 28.78 -13.92
CA LEU A 76 51.63 28.64 -14.51
C LEU A 76 51.68 28.83 -16.05
N PRO A 77 50.96 28.01 -16.84
CA PRO A 77 50.76 28.33 -18.24
C PRO A 77 50.05 29.68 -18.34
N GLN A 78 50.63 30.56 -19.16
CA GLN A 78 50.10 31.85 -19.58
C GLN A 78 48.61 31.72 -19.89
N ALA A 79 47.79 32.56 -19.24
CA ALA A 79 46.34 32.61 -19.43
C ALA A 79 46.03 32.68 -20.94
N ALA A 80 45.28 31.72 -21.45
CA ALA A 80 44.70 31.82 -22.78
C ALA A 80 43.80 33.07 -22.80
N ALA A 81 44.11 34.03 -23.66
CA ALA A 81 43.31 35.24 -23.86
C ALA A 81 41.84 34.84 -24.12
N ALA A 82 40.90 35.47 -23.42
CA ALA A 82 39.49 35.16 -23.58
C ALA A 82 39.02 35.60 -24.97
N ALA A 83 38.27 34.71 -25.64
CA ALA A 83 37.59 35.01 -26.90
C ALA A 83 36.62 36.19 -26.71
N PRO A 84 36.32 36.94 -27.80
CA PRO A 84 35.28 37.96 -27.78
C PRO A 84 33.92 37.35 -27.39
N ARG A 85 33.09 38.13 -26.69
CA ARG A 85 31.78 37.70 -26.17
C ARG A 85 30.72 38.74 -26.49
N ILE A 86 29.81 38.41 -27.41
CA ILE A 86 28.56 39.14 -27.65
C ILE A 86 27.52 38.75 -26.60
N SER A 87 26.86 39.72 -25.97
CA SER A 87 25.63 39.53 -25.18
C SER A 87 24.45 40.20 -25.88
N VAL A 88 23.25 39.62 -25.81
CA VAL A 88 22.06 40.20 -26.46
C VAL A 88 20.87 40.16 -25.51
N ALA A 89 20.17 41.29 -25.35
CA ALA A 89 18.92 41.42 -24.62
C ALA A 89 17.80 41.99 -25.46
N LEU A 90 16.68 41.28 -25.59
CA LEU A 90 15.54 41.72 -26.38
C LEU A 90 14.52 42.49 -25.52
N GLU A 91 14.08 43.66 -25.98
CA GLU A 91 12.89 44.33 -25.47
C GLU A 91 11.67 43.89 -26.28
N ALA A 92 10.63 43.46 -25.57
CA ALA A 92 9.41 42.98 -26.18
C ALA A 92 8.17 43.40 -25.37
N ASP A 93 7.04 43.55 -26.05
CA ASP A 93 5.71 43.66 -25.46
C ASP A 93 4.70 42.70 -26.15
N ALA A 94 3.40 42.84 -25.83
CA ALA A 94 2.34 41.99 -26.40
C ALA A 94 2.23 42.09 -27.94
N SER A 95 2.79 43.13 -28.56
CA SER A 95 2.78 43.37 -30.00
C SER A 95 4.02 42.83 -30.73
N GLY A 96 5.10 42.47 -30.03
CA GLY A 96 6.30 41.91 -30.64
C GLY A 96 7.60 42.27 -29.92
N ILE A 97 8.73 42.06 -30.61
CA ILE A 97 10.07 42.47 -30.16
C ILE A 97 10.44 43.77 -30.86
N HIS A 98 10.85 44.77 -30.08
CA HIS A 98 11.03 46.15 -30.53
C HIS A 98 12.46 46.66 -30.42
N ALA A 99 13.31 45.98 -29.65
CA ALA A 99 14.74 46.29 -29.61
C ALA A 99 15.60 45.09 -29.20
N ALA A 100 16.88 45.14 -29.54
CA ALA A 100 17.95 44.30 -29.03
C ALA A 100 19.06 45.17 -28.45
N HIS A 101 19.32 45.04 -27.15
CA HIS A 101 20.49 45.58 -26.47
C HIS A 101 21.64 44.60 -26.66
N ILE A 102 22.65 45.00 -27.43
CA ILE A 102 23.79 44.15 -27.76
C ILE A 102 24.99 44.64 -26.96
N GLY A 103 25.51 43.82 -26.07
CA GLY A 103 26.74 44.08 -25.35
C GLY A 103 27.94 43.40 -26.00
N TRP A 104 29.11 44.00 -25.80
CA TRP A 104 30.38 43.45 -26.25
C TRP A 104 31.40 43.47 -25.13
N GLN A 105 32.05 42.33 -24.92
CA GLN A 105 33.22 42.20 -24.08
C GLN A 105 34.31 41.47 -24.87
N SER A 106 35.49 42.05 -24.96
CA SER A 106 36.64 41.45 -25.64
C SER A 106 37.91 41.74 -24.87
N ASP A 107 38.73 40.72 -24.68
CA ASP A 107 40.11 40.85 -24.20
C ASP A 107 41.11 40.98 -25.39
N LEU A 108 40.60 41.05 -26.62
CA LEU A 108 41.35 41.20 -27.87
C LEU A 108 41.14 42.60 -28.50
N ASP A 109 42.18 43.13 -29.14
CA ASP A 109 42.16 44.34 -29.99
C ASP A 109 41.41 44.08 -31.31
N VAL A 110 40.10 43.83 -31.22
CA VAL A 110 39.22 43.68 -32.38
C VAL A 110 38.36 44.93 -32.51
N THR A 111 38.48 45.65 -33.62
CA THR A 111 37.68 46.85 -33.91
C THR A 111 36.38 46.45 -34.60
N ILE A 112 35.27 46.49 -33.86
CA ILE A 112 33.92 46.36 -34.42
C ILE A 112 33.49 47.72 -34.96
N ASP A 113 32.95 47.74 -36.18
CA ASP A 113 32.38 48.94 -36.82
C ASP A 113 30.86 49.00 -36.59
N LYS A 114 30.16 47.90 -36.83
CA LYS A 114 28.69 47.84 -36.77
C LYS A 114 28.16 46.47 -36.38
N TRP A 115 26.97 46.49 -35.81
CA TRP A 115 26.14 45.31 -35.58
C TRP A 115 25.19 45.11 -36.75
N ARG A 116 24.98 43.85 -37.15
CA ARG A 116 23.85 43.46 -38.00
C ARG A 116 22.98 42.48 -37.24
N VAL A 117 21.69 42.78 -37.18
CA VAL A 117 20.67 41.85 -36.71
C VAL A 117 19.88 41.35 -37.90
N SER A 118 19.86 40.04 -38.10
CA SER A 118 19.11 39.37 -39.16
C SER A 118 18.03 38.48 -38.55
N ALA A 119 16.90 38.31 -39.23
CA ALA A 119 15.86 37.35 -38.84
C ALA A 119 15.66 36.31 -39.94
N ALA A 120 15.24 35.11 -39.56
CA ALA A 120 14.76 34.11 -40.51
C ALA A 120 13.29 33.75 -40.26
N ASP A 121 12.62 33.36 -41.33
CA ASP A 121 11.26 32.81 -41.30
C ASP A 121 11.24 31.38 -40.74
N ALA A 122 10.03 30.82 -40.61
CA ALA A 122 9.78 29.48 -40.09
C ALA A 122 10.59 28.34 -40.77
N ALA A 123 11.11 28.55 -41.98
CA ALA A 123 11.92 27.56 -42.70
C ALA A 123 13.41 27.65 -42.36
N GLY A 124 13.87 28.75 -41.74
CA GLY A 124 15.26 28.93 -41.27
C GLY A 124 16.32 28.94 -42.37
N GLN A 125 15.92 29.06 -43.65
CA GLN A 125 16.82 28.90 -44.79
C GLN A 125 17.34 30.22 -45.38
N THR A 126 16.68 31.34 -45.10
CA THR A 126 17.13 32.66 -45.55
C THR A 126 17.05 33.68 -44.43
N PHE A 127 18.19 34.29 -44.11
CA PHE A 127 18.29 35.37 -43.13
C PHE A 127 18.18 36.71 -43.84
N ARG A 128 17.20 37.52 -43.45
CA ARG A 128 17.07 38.91 -43.90
C ARG A 128 17.64 39.86 -42.84
N PRO A 129 18.48 40.84 -43.21
CA PRO A 129 18.84 41.90 -42.28
C PRO A 129 17.59 42.65 -41.84
N VAL A 130 17.36 42.73 -40.53
CA VAL A 130 16.23 43.45 -39.93
C VAL A 130 16.70 44.79 -39.37
N ALA A 131 17.93 44.86 -38.88
CA ALA A 131 18.49 46.11 -38.39
C ALA A 131 20.03 46.12 -38.48
N THR A 132 20.59 47.32 -38.54
CA THR A 132 22.03 47.56 -38.39
C THR A 132 22.25 48.76 -37.49
N ALA A 133 23.24 48.70 -36.60
CA ALA A 133 23.57 49.80 -35.70
C ALA A 133 25.08 49.99 -35.58
N PRO A 134 25.60 51.22 -35.47
CA PRO A 134 27.03 51.45 -35.23
C PRO A 134 27.45 50.88 -33.87
N PHE A 135 28.68 50.40 -33.78
CA PHE A 135 29.24 49.96 -32.51
C PHE A 135 29.52 51.17 -31.60
N THR A 136 28.99 51.13 -30.37
CA THR A 136 29.09 52.25 -29.41
C THR A 136 29.92 51.90 -28.16
N GLY A 137 30.71 50.82 -28.21
CA GLY A 137 31.56 50.39 -27.11
C GLY A 137 30.94 49.26 -26.28
N ALA A 138 30.27 49.60 -25.19
CA ALA A 138 29.87 48.61 -24.18
C ALA A 138 28.50 47.96 -24.44
N THR A 139 27.49 48.75 -24.83
CA THR A 139 26.15 48.26 -25.16
C THR A 139 25.54 49.15 -26.24
N THR A 140 25.03 48.54 -27.30
CA THR A 140 24.34 49.20 -28.41
C THR A 140 22.89 48.76 -28.43
N VAL A 141 21.96 49.72 -28.44
CA VAL A 141 20.53 49.42 -28.59
C VAL A 141 20.20 49.43 -30.07
N VAL A 142 19.73 48.29 -30.58
CA VAL A 142 19.30 48.11 -31.96
C VAL A 142 17.79 48.01 -32.00
N PRO A 143 17.07 49.02 -32.51
CA PRO A 143 15.63 48.93 -32.68
C PRO A 143 15.31 47.81 -33.68
N LEU A 144 14.33 46.98 -33.35
CA LEU A 144 13.89 45.86 -34.16
C LEU A 144 12.44 46.05 -34.58
N THR A 145 12.10 45.54 -35.76
CA THR A 145 10.71 45.43 -36.21
C THR A 145 10.52 44.04 -36.78
N LEU A 146 10.19 43.09 -35.90
CA LEU A 146 9.98 41.69 -36.30
C LEU A 146 8.54 41.47 -36.73
N GLN A 147 8.36 40.83 -37.88
CA GLN A 147 7.05 40.45 -38.40
C GLN A 147 6.56 39.16 -37.72
N GLY A 148 5.26 38.90 -37.78
CA GLY A 148 4.62 37.77 -37.11
C GLY A 148 5.09 36.37 -37.57
N THR A 149 5.89 36.28 -38.64
CA THR A 149 6.41 35.04 -39.23
C THR A 149 7.90 34.77 -38.96
N ASP A 150 8.61 35.72 -38.36
CA ASP A 150 10.01 35.53 -37.97
C ASP A 150 10.08 34.54 -36.80
N VAL A 151 11.07 33.61 -36.79
CA VAL A 151 11.28 32.60 -35.72
C VAL A 151 12.74 32.45 -35.24
N SER A 152 13.69 33.21 -35.80
CA SER A 152 15.07 33.24 -35.30
C SER A 152 15.70 34.62 -35.53
N LEU A 153 16.70 34.95 -34.72
CA LEU A 153 17.52 36.16 -34.87
C LEU A 153 18.99 35.78 -34.90
N THR A 154 19.78 36.46 -35.71
CA THR A 154 21.25 36.37 -35.69
C THR A 154 21.79 37.76 -35.45
N VAL A 155 22.71 37.90 -34.51
CA VAL A 155 23.42 39.15 -34.25
C VAL A 155 24.88 38.95 -34.66
N GLU A 156 25.33 39.71 -35.65
CA GLU A 156 26.68 39.66 -36.19
C GLU A 156 27.44 40.94 -35.79
N ALA A 157 28.65 40.79 -35.26
CA ALA A 157 29.64 41.85 -35.16
C ALA A 157 30.36 41.95 -36.50
N LEU A 158 30.36 43.12 -37.13
CA LEU A 158 30.99 43.33 -38.42
C LEU A 158 32.21 44.25 -38.30
N SER A 159 33.26 43.94 -39.06
CA SER A 159 34.38 44.84 -39.31
C SER A 159 33.95 46.02 -40.20
N GLU A 160 34.85 47.01 -40.34
CA GLU A 160 34.68 48.12 -41.30
C GLU A 160 34.49 47.60 -42.75
N THR A 161 35.19 46.51 -43.10
CA THR A 161 35.09 45.85 -44.42
C THR A 161 33.84 44.96 -44.57
N GLY A 162 33.02 44.82 -43.52
CA GLY A 162 31.79 44.03 -43.53
C GLY A 162 31.99 42.53 -43.29
N GLU A 163 33.17 42.11 -42.85
CA GLU A 163 33.47 40.74 -42.44
C GLU A 163 32.82 40.44 -41.09
N VAL A 164 32.22 39.25 -40.96
CA VAL A 164 31.63 38.79 -39.69
C VAL A 164 32.76 38.40 -38.75
N LEU A 165 33.02 39.25 -37.76
CA LEU A 165 34.07 39.07 -36.75
C LEU A 165 33.63 38.08 -35.67
N ASP A 166 32.35 38.12 -35.31
CA ASP A 166 31.71 37.21 -34.36
C ASP A 166 30.20 37.20 -34.61
N GLN A 167 29.51 36.14 -34.20
CA GLN A 167 28.06 36.02 -34.39
C GLN A 167 27.39 35.21 -33.28
N VAL A 168 26.19 35.64 -32.90
CA VAL A 168 25.30 34.91 -31.98
C VAL A 168 24.00 34.58 -32.68
N PHE A 169 23.65 33.29 -32.66
CA PHE A 169 22.36 32.79 -33.13
C PHE A 169 21.39 32.67 -31.96
N LEU A 170 20.28 33.38 -32.07
CA LEU A 170 19.12 33.28 -31.20
C LEU A 170 18.08 32.40 -31.91
N LEU A 171 18.14 31.08 -31.64
CA LEU A 171 17.19 30.10 -32.16
C LEU A 171 16.00 29.95 -31.21
N GLY A 172 14.78 30.15 -31.70
CA GLY A 172 13.57 29.82 -30.94
C GLY A 172 12.33 30.51 -31.49
N ASP A 173 11.27 29.72 -31.67
CA ASP A 173 9.94 30.16 -32.12
C ASP A 173 9.52 31.46 -31.41
N LEU A 174 9.65 32.59 -32.11
CA LEU A 174 9.28 33.91 -31.62
C LEU A 174 7.79 33.96 -31.23
N ALA A 175 6.96 32.99 -31.66
CA ALA A 175 5.60 32.81 -31.15
C ALA A 175 5.57 32.44 -29.65
N LEU A 176 6.54 31.66 -29.15
CA LEU A 176 6.69 31.34 -27.73
C LEU A 176 7.07 32.59 -26.93
N VAL A 177 8.05 33.37 -27.43
CA VAL A 177 8.46 34.65 -26.83
C VAL A 177 7.27 35.63 -26.79
N ARG A 178 6.51 35.76 -27.89
CA ARG A 178 5.30 36.60 -27.98
C ARG A 178 4.19 36.15 -27.01
N LYS A 179 3.93 34.85 -26.90
CA LYS A 179 2.92 34.27 -25.99
C LYS A 179 3.18 34.65 -24.54
N TYR A 180 4.44 34.67 -24.09
CA TYR A 180 4.78 34.94 -22.70
C TYR A 180 4.99 36.43 -22.37
N VAL A 181 5.41 37.25 -23.33
CA VAL A 181 5.48 38.70 -23.14
C VAL A 181 4.08 39.31 -23.01
N SER A 182 3.09 38.77 -23.74
CA SER A 182 1.68 39.17 -23.60
C SER A 182 1.06 38.88 -22.22
N ALA A 183 1.72 38.07 -21.38
CA ALA A 183 1.35 37.76 -20.00
C ALA A 183 1.98 38.72 -18.94
N GLY A 184 2.61 39.82 -19.34
CA GLY A 184 3.01 40.92 -18.45
C GLY A 184 4.38 40.78 -17.79
N GLY A 185 5.43 40.43 -18.55
CA GLY A 185 6.82 40.39 -18.07
C GLY A 185 7.77 41.19 -18.96
N ALA A 186 8.65 41.99 -18.37
CA ALA A 186 9.80 42.57 -19.07
C ALA A 186 10.90 41.49 -19.21
N ALA A 187 11.37 41.25 -20.43
CA ALA A 187 12.54 40.42 -20.68
C ALA A 187 13.80 41.27 -20.50
N ARG A 188 14.65 40.94 -19.53
CA ARG A 188 16.04 41.42 -19.44
C ARG A 188 16.93 40.20 -19.58
N PHE A 189 17.85 40.27 -20.54
CA PHE A 189 18.90 39.29 -20.73
C PHE A 189 20.16 39.94 -20.17
N GLY A 190 20.89 39.25 -19.29
CA GLY A 190 21.99 39.89 -18.57
C GLY A 190 23.03 38.95 -17.98
N ASP A 191 24.28 39.39 -18.14
CA ASP A 191 25.44 39.41 -17.25
C ASP A 191 25.80 38.15 -16.44
N LYS A 192 26.43 37.15 -17.08
CA LYS A 192 27.62 36.43 -16.55
C LYS A 192 28.21 35.39 -17.53
N LEU A 193 29.56 35.32 -17.49
CA LEU A 193 30.50 34.51 -18.27
C LEU A 193 30.12 33.04 -18.50
N TRP A 194 30.40 32.51 -19.71
CA TRP A 194 30.71 31.08 -19.89
C TRP A 194 31.94 30.85 -20.78
N ASP A 195 32.88 30.08 -20.22
CA ASP A 195 33.90 29.29 -20.89
C ASP A 195 33.20 28.04 -21.46
N VAL A 196 33.37 27.81 -22.77
CA VAL A 196 32.68 26.76 -23.52
C VAL A 196 33.71 25.76 -24.01
N ARG A 197 33.97 24.72 -23.22
CA ARG A 197 34.39 23.42 -23.74
C ARG A 197 33.65 22.30 -23.01
N ASN A 198 32.76 21.65 -23.76
CA ASN A 198 31.99 20.43 -23.47
C ASN A 198 30.81 20.55 -22.47
N TYR A 199 29.58 20.70 -22.99
CA TYR A 199 28.46 19.74 -22.82
C TYR A 199 27.14 20.30 -23.38
N ILE A 200 26.21 19.40 -23.70
CA ILE A 200 24.88 19.59 -24.29
C ILE A 200 24.00 20.57 -23.48
N GLY A 201 23.41 21.57 -24.16
CA GLY A 201 22.20 22.31 -23.72
C GLY A 201 22.42 23.73 -23.19
N THR A 202 22.14 24.75 -24.01
CA THR A 202 22.18 26.17 -23.64
C THR A 202 20.93 26.57 -22.84
N THR A 203 21.08 26.99 -21.57
CA THR A 203 19.96 27.55 -20.78
C THR A 203 19.93 29.07 -20.88
N TRP A 204 18.75 29.65 -21.10
CA TRP A 204 18.57 31.11 -21.23
C TRP A 204 17.80 31.66 -20.04
N GLY A 205 18.35 32.61 -19.27
CA GLY A 205 17.69 33.17 -18.09
C GLY A 205 16.88 34.45 -18.35
N PHE A 206 15.78 34.64 -17.63
CA PHE A 206 14.94 35.85 -17.59
C PHE A 206 14.42 36.11 -16.16
N ALA A 207 13.89 37.31 -15.90
CA ALA A 207 13.49 37.75 -14.54
C ALA A 207 12.48 36.85 -13.80
N LYS A 208 11.78 35.96 -14.51
CA LYS A 208 10.79 35.00 -13.95
C LYS A 208 11.14 33.53 -14.21
N GLY A 209 12.31 33.20 -14.77
CA GLY A 209 12.66 31.81 -15.10
C GLY A 209 13.79 31.61 -16.11
N GLU A 210 13.86 30.42 -16.68
CA GLU A 210 14.84 30.00 -17.68
C GLU A 210 14.15 29.27 -18.86
N ILE A 211 14.76 29.24 -20.04
CA ILE A 211 14.33 28.40 -21.19
C ILE A 211 15.32 27.24 -21.32
N TRP A 212 14.81 26.01 -21.26
CA TRP A 212 15.60 24.78 -21.24
C TRP A 212 15.25 23.90 -22.43
N TRP A 213 16.28 23.32 -23.06
CA TRP A 213 16.12 22.47 -24.23
C TRP A 213 16.03 20.99 -23.85
N THR A 214 15.30 20.22 -24.65
CA THR A 214 15.27 18.76 -24.55
C THR A 214 16.59 18.12 -24.95
N THR A 215 16.81 16.89 -24.49
CA THR A 215 17.95 16.07 -24.92
C THR A 215 17.90 15.90 -26.45
N GLY A 216 18.88 16.47 -27.15
CA GLY A 216 18.94 16.51 -28.62
C GLY A 216 18.53 17.84 -29.25
N GLY A 217 18.14 18.86 -28.46
CA GLY A 217 17.99 20.25 -28.90
C GLY A 217 16.79 20.54 -29.80
N ARG A 218 15.79 19.65 -29.85
CA ARG A 218 14.66 19.77 -30.79
C ARG A 218 13.48 20.59 -30.26
N GLU A 219 13.34 20.69 -28.94
CA GLU A 219 12.24 21.39 -28.28
C GLU A 219 12.77 22.20 -27.09
N ALA A 220 12.14 23.34 -26.81
CA ALA A 220 12.49 24.23 -25.70
C ALA A 220 11.26 24.52 -24.84
N TYR A 221 11.43 24.52 -23.52
CA TYR A 221 10.36 24.70 -22.55
C TYR A 221 10.69 25.80 -21.55
N ALA A 222 9.67 26.55 -21.14
CA ALA A 222 9.81 27.53 -20.07
C ALA A 222 9.96 26.82 -18.71
N VAL A 223 10.91 27.24 -17.90
CA VAL A 223 11.18 26.71 -16.55
C VAL A 223 11.13 27.86 -15.55
N PRO A 224 10.15 27.91 -14.63
CA PRO A 224 10.05 28.99 -13.64
C PRO A 224 11.30 29.11 -12.77
N ALA A 225 11.61 30.31 -12.28
CA ALA A 225 12.84 30.58 -11.54
C ALA A 225 13.00 29.67 -10.31
N GLU A 226 11.92 29.47 -9.57
CA GLU A 226 11.87 28.60 -8.39
C GLU A 226 12.09 27.12 -8.76
N VAL A 227 11.61 26.71 -9.95
CA VAL A 227 11.84 25.36 -10.47
C VAL A 227 13.30 25.18 -10.87
N ALA A 228 13.88 26.14 -11.58
CA ALA A 228 15.28 26.11 -11.98
C ALA A 228 16.21 26.10 -10.76
N GLN A 229 15.91 26.94 -9.76
CA GLN A 229 16.63 26.96 -8.48
C GLN A 229 16.55 25.61 -7.77
N LYS A 230 15.35 25.02 -7.69
CA LYS A 230 15.16 23.70 -7.09
C LYS A 230 15.96 22.63 -7.80
N TYR A 231 15.88 22.57 -9.13
CA TYR A 231 16.61 21.60 -9.93
C TYR A 231 18.12 21.70 -9.71
N LYS A 232 18.67 22.92 -9.68
CA LYS A 232 20.11 23.16 -9.45
C LYS A 232 20.56 22.78 -8.03
N ALA A 233 19.66 22.82 -7.06
CA ALA A 233 19.92 22.40 -5.68
C ALA A 233 19.86 20.88 -5.47
N LEU A 234 19.34 20.11 -6.44
CA LEU A 234 19.30 18.65 -6.36
C LEU A 234 20.70 18.05 -6.46
N THR A 235 20.87 16.88 -5.84
CA THR A 235 22.11 16.09 -6.02
C THR A 235 22.26 15.65 -7.49
N LEU A 236 23.47 15.26 -7.89
CA LEU A 236 23.72 14.78 -9.26
C LEU A 236 22.78 13.61 -9.61
N ASN A 237 22.68 12.61 -8.74
CA ASN A 237 21.82 11.44 -8.95
C ASN A 237 20.33 11.81 -9.07
N GLU A 238 19.86 12.78 -8.28
CA GLU A 238 18.47 13.24 -8.39
C GLU A 238 18.21 14.02 -9.68
N ARG A 239 19.18 14.83 -10.14
CA ARG A 239 19.08 15.51 -11.44
C ARG A 239 19.09 14.54 -12.60
N GLU A 240 19.99 13.56 -12.59
CA GLU A 240 20.01 12.48 -13.59
C GLU A 240 18.71 11.68 -13.57
N GLY A 241 18.18 11.39 -12.38
CA GLY A 241 16.90 10.71 -12.21
C GLY A 241 15.68 11.54 -12.65
N LEU A 242 15.73 12.87 -12.51
CA LEU A 242 14.65 13.78 -12.93
C LEU A 242 14.69 14.03 -14.45
N GLY A 243 15.89 14.21 -15.01
CA GLY A 243 16.13 14.45 -16.43
C GLY A 243 15.68 15.81 -16.96
N SER A 244 15.40 15.89 -18.26
CA SER A 244 15.05 17.14 -18.96
C SER A 244 13.54 17.45 -18.90
N PRO A 245 13.13 18.73 -19.02
CA PRO A 245 11.72 19.11 -19.08
C PRO A 245 11.05 18.52 -20.33
N VAL A 246 9.75 18.25 -20.22
CA VAL A 246 8.95 17.60 -21.29
C VAL A 246 7.67 18.37 -21.64
N GLY A 247 7.61 19.65 -21.30
CA GLY A 247 6.44 20.51 -21.50
C GLY A 247 6.59 21.84 -20.77
N ASP A 248 5.71 22.80 -21.06
CA ASP A 248 5.60 24.04 -20.28
C ASP A 248 4.96 23.78 -18.89
N PRO A 249 5.09 24.72 -17.92
CA PRO A 249 4.45 24.60 -16.62
C PRO A 249 2.94 24.54 -16.73
N VAL A 250 2.33 23.62 -16.00
CA VAL A 250 0.88 23.46 -15.93
C VAL A 250 0.36 24.04 -14.63
N ALA A 251 -0.69 24.87 -14.70
CA ALA A 251 -1.33 25.45 -13.52
C ALA A 251 -1.98 24.35 -12.65
N GLY A 252 -1.89 24.52 -11.33
CA GLY A 252 -2.54 23.62 -10.38
C GLY A 252 -4.06 23.88 -10.26
N PRO A 253 -4.75 23.06 -9.44
CA PRO A 253 -6.19 23.17 -9.24
C PRO A 253 -6.59 24.55 -8.72
N GLY A 254 -7.63 25.14 -9.32
CA GLY A 254 -8.11 26.48 -8.98
C GLY A 254 -7.15 27.62 -9.33
N GLY A 255 -6.18 27.39 -10.23
CA GLY A 255 -5.17 28.37 -10.62
C GLY A 255 -4.10 28.61 -9.56
N LYS A 256 -4.06 27.78 -8.51
CA LYS A 256 -3.08 27.88 -7.42
C LYS A 256 -1.91 26.95 -7.71
N GLY A 257 -0.69 27.47 -7.54
CA GLY A 257 0.54 26.71 -7.77
C GLY A 257 0.70 26.24 -9.23
N SER A 258 1.75 25.48 -9.47
CA SER A 258 2.03 24.91 -10.79
C SER A 258 2.89 23.66 -10.70
N VAL A 259 2.98 22.92 -11.82
CA VAL A 259 3.87 21.77 -11.96
C VAL A 259 4.67 21.88 -13.25
N GLN A 260 5.99 21.72 -13.14
CA GLN A 260 6.88 21.51 -14.27
C GLN A 260 7.17 20.01 -14.38
N TYR A 261 6.82 19.40 -15.51
CA TYR A 261 7.11 17.99 -15.76
C TYR A 261 8.48 17.81 -16.41
N PHE A 262 9.15 16.73 -16.01
CA PHE A 262 10.43 16.27 -16.53
C PHE A 262 10.32 14.80 -16.94
N SER A 263 11.30 14.29 -17.69
CA SER A 263 11.30 12.93 -18.21
C SER A 263 11.22 11.84 -17.12
N GLY A 264 11.77 12.12 -15.94
CA GLY A 264 11.79 11.21 -14.79
C GLY A 264 10.89 11.62 -13.61
N GLY A 265 10.13 12.71 -13.73
CA GLY A 265 9.32 13.19 -12.61
C GLY A 265 8.75 14.59 -12.80
N ALA A 266 8.70 15.35 -11.72
CA ALA A 266 8.20 16.72 -11.71
C ALA A 266 8.88 17.57 -10.63
N ILE A 267 8.87 18.88 -10.82
CA ILE A 267 9.05 19.85 -9.75
C ILE A 267 7.74 20.62 -9.61
N VAL A 268 7.23 20.68 -8.39
CA VAL A 268 5.91 21.24 -8.08
C VAL A 268 6.06 22.49 -7.23
N LEU A 269 5.43 23.58 -7.68
CA LEU A 269 5.26 24.81 -6.91
C LEU A 269 3.91 24.72 -6.20
N SER A 270 3.96 24.29 -4.94
CA SER A 270 2.77 24.18 -4.09
C SER A 270 2.37 25.56 -3.53
N PRO A 271 1.07 25.85 -3.34
CA PRO A 271 0.65 27.09 -2.68
C PRO A 271 1.30 27.19 -1.30
N ASP A 272 1.87 28.36 -1.02
CA ASP A 272 2.48 28.73 0.27
C ASP A 272 3.66 27.84 0.73
N ARG A 273 4.31 27.15 -0.21
CA ARG A 273 5.42 26.21 0.07
C ARG A 273 6.54 26.39 -0.94
N ALA A 274 7.75 25.98 -0.54
CA ALA A 274 8.89 25.92 -1.45
C ALA A 274 8.66 24.88 -2.57
N ALA A 275 9.41 25.01 -3.66
CA ALA A 275 9.42 24.05 -4.75
C ALA A 275 9.83 22.64 -4.26
N VAL A 276 9.03 21.63 -4.59
CA VAL A 276 9.24 20.24 -4.16
C VAL A 276 9.47 19.35 -5.38
N VAL A 277 10.49 18.50 -5.29
CA VAL A 277 10.80 17.53 -6.36
C VAL A 277 10.03 16.22 -6.13
N VAL A 278 9.48 15.64 -7.19
CA VAL A 278 8.83 14.33 -7.20
C VAL A 278 9.51 13.48 -8.28
N LEU A 279 10.40 12.56 -7.90
CA LEU A 279 11.06 11.64 -8.85
C LEU A 279 10.22 10.36 -9.01
N ASP A 280 9.00 10.53 -9.51
CA ASP A 280 8.12 9.44 -9.91
C ASP A 280 7.21 9.88 -11.05
N THR A 281 7.42 9.31 -12.24
CA THR A 281 6.68 9.68 -13.46
C THR A 281 5.19 9.38 -13.34
N ARG A 282 4.78 8.48 -12.44
CA ARG A 282 3.35 8.18 -12.22
C ARG A 282 2.61 9.34 -11.58
N TYR A 283 3.28 10.27 -10.92
CA TYR A 283 2.64 11.49 -10.43
C TYR A 283 1.93 12.25 -11.56
N ARG A 284 2.54 12.31 -12.76
CA ARG A 284 1.91 12.87 -13.96
C ARG A 284 0.70 12.06 -14.41
N VAL A 285 0.83 10.75 -14.50
CA VAL A 285 -0.25 9.82 -14.93
C VAL A 285 -1.45 9.88 -13.97
N LEU A 286 -1.19 10.13 -12.69
CA LEU A 286 -2.21 10.27 -11.65
C LEU A 286 -2.87 11.65 -11.61
N GLY A 287 -2.54 12.56 -12.53
CA GLY A 287 -3.13 13.90 -12.65
C GLY A 287 -2.35 15.02 -11.94
N GLY A 288 -1.15 14.74 -11.43
CA GLY A 288 -0.30 15.73 -10.75
C GLY A 288 -1.00 16.39 -9.56
N PRO A 289 -0.86 17.73 -9.39
CA PRO A 289 -1.51 18.46 -8.30
C PRO A 289 -3.05 18.36 -8.30
N SER A 290 -3.66 18.23 -9.47
CA SER A 290 -5.11 18.05 -9.62
C SER A 290 -5.56 16.59 -9.44
N GLY A 291 -4.60 15.68 -9.30
CA GLY A 291 -4.76 14.23 -9.34
C GLY A 291 -5.26 13.60 -8.04
N VAL A 292 -5.07 12.29 -7.88
CA VAL A 292 -5.47 11.59 -6.63
C VAL A 292 -4.57 11.89 -5.43
N LEU A 293 -3.31 12.28 -5.67
CA LEU A 293 -2.32 12.56 -4.63
C LEU A 293 -2.38 14.00 -4.12
N GLY A 294 -2.73 14.96 -4.97
CA GLY A 294 -2.67 16.40 -4.63
C GLY A 294 -1.24 16.94 -4.64
N PHE A 295 -1.03 18.11 -4.03
CA PHE A 295 0.31 18.70 -3.95
C PHE A 295 1.23 17.89 -3.02
N PRO A 296 2.54 17.80 -3.32
CA PRO A 296 3.50 17.23 -2.40
C PRO A 296 3.70 18.14 -1.18
N LEU A 297 3.85 17.54 0.00
CA LEU A 297 4.02 18.27 1.27
C LEU A 297 5.49 18.65 1.52
N ALA A 298 6.41 17.77 1.11
CA ALA A 298 7.85 17.96 1.23
C ALA A 298 8.57 17.07 0.21
N ASP A 299 9.87 17.26 0.06
CA ASP A 299 10.71 16.30 -0.66
C ASP A 299 10.66 14.92 0.00
N ARG A 300 11.18 13.91 -0.71
CA ARG A 300 11.36 12.56 -0.16
C ARG A 300 12.10 12.60 1.19
N THR A 301 11.63 11.82 2.14
CA THR A 301 12.34 11.55 3.40
C THR A 301 13.19 10.30 3.22
N THR A 302 14.48 10.40 3.52
CA THR A 302 15.47 9.31 3.42
C THR A 302 16.05 8.94 4.79
N ASP A 303 15.21 8.91 5.82
CA ASP A 303 15.59 8.44 7.15
C ASP A 303 15.95 6.95 7.08
N PRO A 304 17.16 6.53 7.49
CA PRO A 304 17.56 5.11 7.44
C PRO A 304 16.72 4.20 8.34
N ALA A 305 15.98 4.73 9.31
CA ALA A 305 15.14 3.95 10.21
C ALA A 305 13.81 3.49 9.59
N VAL A 306 13.36 4.12 8.50
CA VAL A 306 12.08 3.83 7.85
C VAL A 306 12.23 3.78 6.32
N PRO A 307 11.30 3.16 5.58
CA PRO A 307 11.33 3.19 4.13
C PRO A 307 11.32 4.62 3.58
N THR A 308 12.07 4.84 2.49
CA THR A 308 12.05 6.12 1.79
C THR A 308 10.64 6.40 1.31
N HIS A 309 10.13 7.60 1.59
CA HIS A 309 8.76 7.94 1.27
C HIS A 309 8.60 9.44 0.98
N GLN A 310 7.57 9.79 0.24
CA GLN A 310 7.18 11.16 -0.03
C GLN A 310 5.69 11.34 0.25
N ARG A 311 5.35 12.31 1.10
CA ARG A 311 3.97 12.63 1.46
C ARG A 311 3.38 13.67 0.53
N PHE A 312 2.12 13.47 0.20
CA PHE A 312 1.26 14.38 -0.55
C PHE A 312 0.02 14.70 0.32
N GLU A 313 -0.77 15.67 -0.10
CA GLU A 313 -1.99 16.06 0.61
C GLU A 313 -2.97 14.89 0.80
N ARG A 314 -3.04 13.97 -0.17
CA ARG A 314 -4.01 12.86 -0.20
C ARG A 314 -3.40 11.49 -0.51
N GLY A 315 -2.09 11.37 -0.34
CA GLY A 315 -1.42 10.09 -0.52
C GLY A 315 0.04 10.10 -0.09
N THR A 316 0.66 8.94 -0.19
CA THR A 316 2.10 8.76 0.07
C THR A 316 2.66 7.81 -0.98
N ILE A 317 3.80 8.18 -1.57
CA ILE A 317 4.62 7.26 -2.36
C ILE A 317 5.67 6.68 -1.41
N VAL A 318 5.74 5.36 -1.30
CA VAL A 318 6.69 4.64 -0.44
C VAL A 318 7.55 3.72 -1.29
N VAL A 319 8.87 3.83 -1.17
CA VAL A 319 9.81 2.88 -1.77
C VAL A 319 9.96 1.70 -0.82
N GLY A 320 9.25 0.61 -1.11
CA GLY A 320 9.27 -0.63 -0.33
C GLY A 320 10.45 -1.55 -0.67
N ASN A 321 10.33 -2.85 -0.38
CA ASN A 321 11.32 -3.86 -0.80
C ASN A 321 11.27 -4.14 -2.31
N THR A 322 10.16 -3.80 -2.96
CA THR A 322 10.08 -3.74 -4.41
C THR A 322 10.87 -2.51 -4.87
N HIS A 323 11.79 -2.66 -5.82
CA HIS A 323 12.46 -1.51 -6.43
C HIS A 323 11.47 -0.49 -7.04
N GLN A 324 10.24 -0.93 -7.32
CA GLN A 324 9.14 -0.07 -7.72
C GLN A 324 8.51 0.59 -6.49
N PRO A 325 8.43 1.94 -6.44
CA PRO A 325 7.70 2.63 -5.37
C PRO A 325 6.21 2.25 -5.41
N THR A 326 5.57 2.23 -4.26
CA THR A 326 4.14 1.92 -4.10
C THR A 326 3.39 3.18 -3.68
N ILE A 327 2.21 3.37 -4.25
CA ILE A 327 1.40 4.57 -4.02
C ILE A 327 0.20 4.17 -3.14
N LEU A 328 0.06 4.82 -2.00
CA LEU A 328 -1.08 4.70 -1.09
C LEU A 328 -1.90 5.99 -1.16
N PHE A 329 -3.20 5.88 -1.38
CA PHE A 329 -4.14 7.01 -1.36
C PHE A 329 -5.50 6.58 -0.78
N GLY A 330 -6.46 7.50 -0.69
CA GLY A 330 -7.84 7.19 -0.29
C GLY A 330 -7.99 6.62 1.12
N GLY A 331 -9.01 5.77 1.32
CA GLY A 331 -9.35 5.19 2.63
C GLY A 331 -8.24 4.29 3.20
N ILE A 332 -7.54 3.54 2.34
CA ILE A 332 -6.41 2.70 2.75
C ILE A 332 -5.27 3.57 3.28
N HIS A 333 -4.93 4.67 2.59
CA HIS A 333 -3.89 5.60 3.05
C HIS A 333 -4.25 6.27 4.37
N ALA A 334 -5.51 6.69 4.54
CA ALA A 334 -5.98 7.27 5.79
C ALA A 334 -5.79 6.30 6.96
N LYS A 335 -6.23 5.05 6.82
CA LYS A 335 -6.04 4.00 7.84
C LYS A 335 -4.56 3.66 8.04
N TRP A 336 -3.78 3.59 6.98
CA TRP A 336 -2.34 3.33 7.07
C TRP A 336 -1.62 4.42 7.89
N LEU A 337 -1.96 5.70 7.69
CA LEU A 337 -1.43 6.81 8.49
C LEU A 337 -1.89 6.75 9.96
N GLU A 338 -3.16 6.43 10.20
CA GLU A 338 -3.72 6.24 11.55
C GLU A 338 -2.94 5.17 12.33
N LEU A 339 -2.56 4.08 11.66
CA LEU A 339 -1.79 2.98 12.24
C LEU A 339 -0.28 3.25 12.30
N GLY A 340 0.18 4.49 12.05
CA GLY A 340 1.59 4.91 12.17
C GLY A 340 2.40 4.83 10.86
N GLY A 341 1.79 4.39 9.76
CA GLY A 341 2.37 4.37 8.43
C GLY A 341 3.76 3.73 8.34
N VAL A 342 4.73 4.45 7.77
CA VAL A 342 6.13 4.00 7.65
C VAL A 342 6.81 3.68 8.98
N LYS A 343 6.28 4.17 10.11
CA LYS A 343 6.84 3.90 11.45
C LYS A 343 6.31 2.60 12.06
N ASN A 344 5.26 2.03 11.51
CA ASN A 344 4.71 0.76 11.98
C ASN A 344 5.42 -0.40 11.25
N PRO A 345 6.21 -1.24 11.94
CA PRO A 345 6.97 -2.31 11.29
C PRO A 345 6.11 -3.30 10.49
N ALA A 346 4.85 -3.51 10.91
CA ALA A 346 3.92 -4.39 10.21
C ALA A 346 3.40 -3.77 8.91
N LEU A 347 3.39 -2.44 8.78
CA LEU A 347 2.79 -1.72 7.65
C LEU A 347 3.79 -0.81 6.93
N ALA A 348 5.06 -0.84 7.31
CA ALA A 348 6.05 0.13 6.84
C ALA A 348 6.29 0.03 5.32
N LYS A 349 6.27 -1.19 4.79
CA LYS A 349 6.74 -1.52 3.44
C LYS A 349 5.62 -2.15 2.61
N PRO A 350 4.80 -1.31 1.93
CA PRO A 350 3.79 -1.82 1.01
C PRO A 350 4.45 -2.49 -0.21
N GLN A 351 3.97 -3.68 -0.57
CA GLN A 351 4.46 -4.49 -1.68
C GLN A 351 3.64 -4.35 -2.96
N SER A 352 2.45 -3.76 -2.88
CA SER A 352 1.57 -3.58 -4.04
C SER A 352 0.78 -2.28 -3.92
N GLY A 353 0.45 -1.67 -5.07
CA GLY A 353 -0.64 -0.69 -5.12
C GLY A 353 -1.99 -1.35 -4.82
N GLU A 354 -3.05 -0.56 -4.81
CA GLU A 354 -4.40 -1.07 -4.55
C GLU A 354 -4.80 -2.18 -5.56
N LYS A 355 -5.13 -3.35 -5.03
CA LYS A 355 -5.67 -4.50 -5.78
C LYS A 355 -7.16 -4.61 -5.53
N LYS A 356 -7.94 -4.92 -6.56
CA LYS A 356 -9.37 -5.24 -6.40
C LYS A 356 -9.53 -6.56 -5.65
N THR A 357 -10.51 -6.63 -4.77
CA THR A 357 -10.89 -7.90 -4.14
C THR A 357 -11.58 -8.84 -5.14
N PRO A 358 -11.54 -10.17 -4.94
CA PRO A 358 -12.11 -11.14 -5.88
C PRO A 358 -13.62 -10.96 -6.16
N ASP A 359 -14.37 -10.46 -5.19
CA ASP A 359 -15.80 -10.12 -5.29
C ASP A 359 -16.06 -8.75 -5.97
N GLY A 360 -15.00 -7.98 -6.23
CA GLY A 360 -15.07 -6.68 -6.92
C GLY A 360 -15.67 -5.54 -6.08
N GLN A 361 -15.99 -5.76 -4.81
CA GLN A 361 -16.67 -4.79 -3.93
C GLN A 361 -15.73 -3.93 -3.08
N GLY A 362 -14.41 -4.13 -3.22
CA GLY A 362 -13.42 -3.43 -2.44
C GLY A 362 -12.03 -3.50 -3.05
N VAL A 363 -11.10 -2.89 -2.35
CA VAL A 363 -9.68 -2.90 -2.69
C VAL A 363 -8.84 -3.24 -1.48
N TYR A 364 -7.61 -3.69 -1.69
CA TYR A 364 -6.67 -3.96 -0.63
C TYR A 364 -5.23 -3.70 -1.04
N VAL A 365 -4.37 -3.47 -0.05
CA VAL A 365 -2.92 -3.35 -0.21
C VAL A 365 -2.24 -4.42 0.63
N GLU A 366 -1.15 -4.97 0.09
CA GLU A 366 -0.30 -5.96 0.77
C GLU A 366 1.00 -5.34 1.26
N PHE A 367 1.47 -5.80 2.42
CA PHE A 367 2.71 -5.39 3.05
C PHE A 367 3.69 -6.57 3.19
N ASP A 368 4.98 -6.29 3.28
CA ASP A 368 6.03 -7.31 3.29
C ASP A 368 6.03 -8.23 4.51
N SER A 369 5.51 -7.72 5.62
CA SER A 369 5.21 -8.46 6.85
C SER A 369 4.11 -9.50 6.69
N GLY A 370 3.42 -9.52 5.54
CA GLY A 370 2.22 -10.32 5.28
C GLY A 370 0.92 -9.67 5.71
N TRP A 371 0.97 -8.51 6.37
CA TRP A 371 -0.23 -7.73 6.71
C TRP A 371 -0.90 -7.19 5.46
N ARG A 372 -2.21 -6.94 5.56
CA ARG A 372 -3.02 -6.33 4.50
C ARG A 372 -3.91 -5.25 5.08
N ILE A 373 -4.20 -4.22 4.29
CA ILE A 373 -5.29 -3.28 4.61
C ILE A 373 -6.35 -3.44 3.53
N TYR A 374 -7.56 -3.83 3.94
CA TYR A 374 -8.74 -3.97 3.07
C TYR A 374 -9.65 -2.77 3.26
N TRP A 375 -10.18 -2.23 2.16
CA TRP A 375 -11.23 -1.22 2.17
C TRP A 375 -12.45 -1.72 1.40
N SER A 376 -13.63 -1.43 1.94
CA SER A 376 -14.90 -1.51 1.22
C SER A 376 -15.75 -0.29 1.55
N ALA A 377 -16.72 0.04 0.69
CA ALA A 377 -17.67 1.12 0.97
C ALA A 377 -18.53 0.85 2.23
N ALA A 378 -18.76 -0.41 2.57
CA ALA A 378 -19.60 -0.80 3.70
C ALA A 378 -18.86 -0.76 5.05
N THR A 379 -17.55 -0.99 5.06
CA THR A 379 -16.77 -1.20 6.29
C THR A 379 -15.62 -0.22 6.47
N ASN A 380 -15.31 0.63 5.49
CA ASN A 380 -14.06 1.40 5.46
C ASN A 380 -12.81 0.50 5.50
N ALA A 381 -11.65 1.12 5.71
CA ALA A 381 -10.36 0.46 5.67
C ALA A 381 -10.01 -0.18 7.01
N HIS A 382 -9.55 -1.43 6.99
CA HIS A 382 -9.12 -2.18 8.16
C HIS A 382 -7.87 -3.03 7.89
N ALA A 383 -6.95 -3.04 8.85
CA ALA A 383 -5.75 -3.86 8.80
C ALA A 383 -6.03 -5.29 9.28
N VAL A 384 -5.57 -6.28 8.52
CA VAL A 384 -5.73 -7.71 8.80
C VAL A 384 -4.34 -8.34 8.93
N ASP A 385 -4.08 -8.97 10.07
CA ASP A 385 -2.84 -9.69 10.35
C ASP A 385 -2.74 -10.98 9.50
N PRO A 386 -1.52 -11.49 9.25
CA PRO A 386 -1.30 -12.62 8.35
C PRO A 386 -2.00 -13.92 8.80
N VAL A 387 -2.10 -14.16 10.11
CA VAL A 387 -2.68 -15.39 10.67
C VAL A 387 -4.20 -15.36 10.52
N SER A 388 -4.84 -14.24 10.89
CA SER A 388 -6.27 -14.05 10.67
C SER A 388 -6.63 -14.03 9.19
N TYR A 389 -5.80 -13.40 8.36
CA TYR A 389 -5.97 -13.39 6.91
C TYR A 389 -6.00 -14.80 6.33
N ALA A 390 -5.03 -15.66 6.68
CA ALA A 390 -4.99 -17.03 6.18
C ALA A 390 -6.26 -17.82 6.54
N LYS A 391 -6.77 -17.65 7.76
CA LYS A 391 -8.01 -18.29 8.21
C LYS A 391 -9.24 -17.75 7.47
N TRP A 392 -9.34 -16.43 7.33
CA TRP A 392 -10.43 -15.78 6.60
C TRP A 392 -10.45 -16.19 5.12
N GLN A 393 -9.28 -16.32 4.48
CA GLN A 393 -9.16 -16.83 3.12
C GLN A 393 -9.67 -18.28 2.98
N SER A 394 -9.43 -19.15 3.95
CA SER A 394 -10.02 -20.51 3.94
C SER A 394 -11.55 -20.52 4.03
N ALA A 395 -12.15 -19.41 4.47
CA ALA A 395 -13.59 -19.20 4.52
C ALA A 395 -14.14 -18.40 3.32
N GLY A 396 -13.33 -18.21 2.27
CA GLY A 396 -13.72 -17.53 1.03
C GLY A 396 -13.36 -16.03 0.98
N GLY A 397 -12.66 -15.49 1.98
CA GLY A 397 -12.22 -14.10 1.98
C GLY A 397 -13.38 -13.10 1.89
N SER A 398 -13.22 -12.01 1.13
CA SER A 398 -14.24 -10.96 1.00
C SER A 398 -15.55 -11.45 0.39
N GLY A 399 -15.49 -12.41 -0.53
CA GLY A 399 -16.67 -13.07 -1.11
C GLY A 399 -17.28 -14.15 -0.21
N GLY A 400 -16.64 -14.46 0.92
CA GLY A 400 -17.04 -15.52 1.85
C GLY A 400 -18.19 -15.13 2.78
N TYR A 401 -18.63 -16.11 3.58
CA TYR A 401 -19.73 -15.91 4.53
C TYR A 401 -19.39 -14.95 5.69
N LEU A 402 -18.11 -14.63 5.91
CA LEU A 402 -17.69 -13.65 6.91
C LEU A 402 -17.83 -12.20 6.43
N GLY A 403 -17.69 -11.95 5.12
CA GLY A 403 -17.65 -10.61 4.54
C GLY A 403 -16.36 -9.86 4.85
N TYR A 404 -16.42 -8.52 4.80
CA TYR A 404 -15.27 -7.64 5.05
C TYR A 404 -14.95 -7.47 6.55
N PRO A 405 -13.69 -7.15 6.91
CA PRO A 405 -13.34 -6.77 8.27
C PRO A 405 -14.08 -5.51 8.70
N VAL A 406 -14.47 -5.43 9.97
CA VAL A 406 -15.11 -4.26 10.61
C VAL A 406 -14.29 -3.70 11.77
N THR A 407 -13.19 -4.36 12.11
CA THR A 407 -12.15 -3.85 13.00
C THR A 407 -10.80 -4.06 12.36
N ASP A 408 -9.80 -3.31 12.81
CA ASP A 408 -8.41 -3.72 12.63
C ASP A 408 -8.15 -5.03 13.41
N SER A 409 -7.09 -5.75 13.10
CA SER A 409 -6.60 -6.86 13.94
C SER A 409 -6.19 -6.32 15.31
N LEU A 410 -6.90 -6.77 16.35
CA LEU A 410 -6.73 -6.37 17.74
C LEU A 410 -5.88 -7.39 18.49
N GLY A 411 -4.93 -6.93 19.30
CA GLY A 411 -4.13 -7.82 20.14
C GLY A 411 -4.96 -8.49 21.23
N THR A 412 -4.68 -9.76 21.54
CA THR A 412 -5.33 -10.48 22.66
C THR A 412 -4.72 -10.15 24.03
N GLY A 413 -3.63 -9.37 24.05
CA GLY A 413 -2.77 -9.17 25.22
C GLY A 413 -1.53 -10.07 25.22
N ASN A 414 -1.53 -11.15 24.43
CA ASN A 414 -0.34 -11.97 24.19
C ASN A 414 0.45 -11.43 22.98
N PRO A 415 1.79 -11.37 23.06
CA PRO A 415 2.63 -10.91 21.95
C PRO A 415 2.40 -11.73 20.67
N GLY A 416 2.05 -11.07 19.58
CA GLY A 416 1.87 -11.69 18.26
C GLY A 416 0.54 -12.42 18.05
N GLU A 417 -0.38 -12.38 19.02
CA GLU A 417 -1.72 -12.96 18.89
C GLU A 417 -2.75 -11.86 18.64
N TYR A 418 -3.50 -12.02 17.54
CA TYR A 418 -4.49 -11.08 17.09
C TYR A 418 -5.84 -11.75 16.88
N PHE A 419 -6.92 -11.02 17.12
CA PHE A 419 -8.27 -11.37 16.70
C PHE A 419 -8.85 -10.23 15.87
N ILE A 420 -9.87 -10.54 15.07
CA ILE A 420 -10.50 -9.55 14.20
C ILE A 420 -11.98 -9.88 14.01
N HIS A 421 -12.80 -8.83 14.00
CA HIS A 421 -14.21 -8.94 13.68
C HIS A 421 -14.45 -8.65 12.20
N PHE A 422 -15.30 -9.47 11.60
CA PHE A 422 -15.85 -9.31 10.26
C PHE A 422 -17.35 -9.01 10.38
N GLN A 423 -17.96 -8.56 9.28
CA GLN A 423 -19.39 -8.22 9.22
C GLN A 423 -20.29 -9.31 9.84
N ARG A 424 -19.96 -10.60 9.63
CA ARG A 424 -20.80 -11.73 10.05
C ARG A 424 -20.08 -12.76 10.92
N GLY A 425 -18.85 -12.48 11.36
CA GLY A 425 -18.12 -13.41 12.21
C GLY A 425 -16.89 -12.81 12.87
N THR A 426 -16.15 -13.65 13.58
CA THR A 426 -14.90 -13.30 14.25
C THR A 426 -13.89 -14.38 13.91
N VAL A 427 -12.66 -13.98 13.61
CA VAL A 427 -11.51 -14.89 13.67
C VAL A 427 -10.79 -14.62 14.98
N PHE A 428 -10.60 -15.66 15.79
CA PHE A 428 -9.99 -15.56 17.11
C PHE A 428 -8.95 -16.68 17.31
N PRO A 429 -7.80 -16.42 17.96
CA PRO A 429 -6.81 -17.46 18.26
C PRO A 429 -7.37 -18.41 19.32
N GLY A 430 -7.63 -19.65 18.94
CA GLY A 430 -8.17 -20.66 19.84
C GLY A 430 -7.12 -21.38 20.66
N GLN A 431 -7.53 -22.18 21.64
CA GLN A 431 -6.64 -22.67 22.71
C GLN A 431 -5.40 -23.46 22.25
N ASN A 432 -5.49 -24.09 21.07
CA ASN A 432 -4.47 -25.01 20.57
C ASN A 432 -3.36 -24.28 19.82
N TYR A 433 -2.12 -24.75 19.94
CA TYR A 433 -0.99 -24.25 19.16
C TYR A 433 -0.93 -24.87 17.77
N SER A 434 -0.46 -24.10 16.79
CA SER A 434 -0.20 -24.59 15.44
C SER A 434 0.96 -25.58 15.45
N PRO A 435 0.85 -26.75 14.79
CA PRO A 435 1.98 -27.67 14.66
C PRO A 435 3.14 -27.08 13.84
N GLN A 436 2.88 -26.04 13.03
CA GLN A 436 3.85 -25.42 12.13
C GLN A 436 4.42 -24.09 12.65
N GLY A 437 4.13 -23.66 13.89
CA GLY A 437 4.70 -22.42 14.40
C GLY A 437 4.26 -22.03 15.81
N PRO A 438 4.80 -20.90 16.32
CA PRO A 438 4.54 -20.44 17.69
C PRO A 438 3.13 -19.87 17.91
N ALA A 439 2.35 -19.71 16.85
CA ALA A 439 1.02 -19.10 16.91
C ALA A 439 -0.06 -20.12 17.28
N ARG A 440 -1.06 -19.67 18.02
CA ARG A 440 -2.31 -20.39 18.27
C ARG A 440 -3.13 -20.56 17.00
N ILE A 441 -3.83 -21.68 16.86
CA ILE A 441 -4.68 -21.99 15.72
C ILE A 441 -5.88 -21.04 15.74
N PRO A 442 -6.10 -20.22 14.69
CA PRO A 442 -7.28 -19.37 14.61
C PRO A 442 -8.53 -20.19 14.27
N TYR A 443 -9.64 -19.90 14.98
CA TYR A 443 -10.96 -20.44 14.70
C TYR A 443 -11.94 -19.34 14.32
N ILE A 444 -12.91 -19.73 13.50
CA ILE A 444 -13.99 -18.85 13.07
C ILE A 444 -15.19 -19.08 13.97
N VAL A 445 -15.73 -17.99 14.51
CA VAL A 445 -17.00 -17.97 15.26
C VAL A 445 -17.97 -17.05 14.52
N PHE A 446 -19.13 -17.55 14.10
CA PHE A 446 -20.06 -16.79 13.26
C PHE A 446 -21.53 -17.06 13.61
N GLY A 447 -22.44 -16.30 12.97
CA GLY A 447 -23.88 -16.51 13.10
C GLY A 447 -24.40 -16.49 14.54
N GLY A 448 -25.37 -17.35 14.84
CA GLY A 448 -25.98 -17.46 16.17
C GLY A 448 -24.98 -17.85 17.25
N VAL A 449 -24.00 -18.71 16.92
CA VAL A 449 -22.94 -19.12 17.86
C VAL A 449 -22.12 -17.92 18.31
N ARG A 450 -21.74 -17.03 17.39
CA ARG A 450 -21.07 -15.75 17.73
C ARG A 450 -21.94 -14.88 18.63
N GLY A 451 -23.25 -14.86 18.39
CA GLY A 451 -24.20 -14.11 19.22
C GLY A 451 -24.18 -14.58 20.68
N VAL A 452 -24.22 -15.90 20.90
CA VAL A 452 -24.12 -16.47 22.24
C VAL A 452 -22.76 -16.18 22.87
N TRP A 453 -21.67 -16.36 22.13
CA TRP A 453 -20.33 -16.08 22.64
C TRP A 453 -20.17 -14.62 23.08
N ALA A 454 -20.67 -13.68 22.28
CA ALA A 454 -20.72 -12.26 22.63
C ALA A 454 -21.54 -12.00 23.91
N ALA A 455 -22.74 -12.59 24.00
CA ALA A 455 -23.62 -12.44 25.16
C ALA A 455 -23.01 -13.01 26.46
N THR A 456 -22.12 -14.00 26.35
CA THR A 456 -21.40 -14.58 27.50
C THR A 456 -20.12 -13.83 27.87
N GLY A 457 -19.76 -12.74 27.18
CA GLY A 457 -18.57 -11.94 27.48
C GLY A 457 -17.32 -12.29 26.65
N TRP A 458 -17.49 -12.90 25.47
CA TRP A 458 -16.39 -13.29 24.57
C TRP A 458 -15.37 -14.23 25.24
N ALA A 459 -14.11 -14.18 24.81
CA ALA A 459 -13.01 -15.03 25.30
C ALA A 459 -12.74 -14.89 26.81
N GLY A 460 -13.00 -13.72 27.40
CA GLY A 460 -12.86 -13.48 28.85
C GLY A 460 -14.09 -13.86 29.67
N GLY A 461 -15.16 -14.29 29.00
CA GLY A 461 -16.45 -14.57 29.59
C GLY A 461 -16.66 -16.04 29.98
N GLY A 462 -17.91 -16.38 30.30
CA GLY A 462 -18.29 -17.69 30.83
C GLY A 462 -17.92 -18.87 29.91
N LEU A 463 -18.06 -18.70 28.60
CA LEU A 463 -17.70 -19.74 27.61
C LEU A 463 -16.19 -19.89 27.40
N GLY A 464 -15.42 -18.82 27.59
CA GLY A 464 -14.00 -18.78 27.27
C GLY A 464 -13.70 -18.74 25.77
N GLU A 465 -12.51 -19.19 25.39
CA GLU A 465 -12.00 -19.14 24.02
C GLU A 465 -12.51 -20.33 23.17
N PRO A 466 -12.63 -20.17 21.84
CA PRO A 466 -12.97 -21.28 20.95
C PRO A 466 -11.85 -22.32 20.90
N ILE A 467 -12.21 -23.59 20.76
CA ILE A 467 -11.24 -24.71 20.65
C ILE A 467 -11.27 -25.42 19.29
N MET A 468 -12.29 -25.16 18.47
CA MET A 468 -12.45 -25.65 17.10
C MET A 468 -13.35 -24.72 16.28
N ASP A 469 -13.36 -24.87 14.95
CA ASP A 469 -14.41 -24.29 14.10
C ASP A 469 -15.75 -24.99 14.30
N GLU A 470 -16.86 -24.33 13.97
CA GLU A 470 -18.19 -24.92 14.00
C GLU A 470 -18.31 -26.17 13.09
N ARG A 471 -18.91 -27.25 13.60
CA ARG A 471 -19.17 -28.50 12.88
C ARG A 471 -20.65 -28.82 12.83
N THR A 472 -21.05 -29.56 11.82
CA THR A 472 -22.41 -30.13 11.71
C THR A 472 -22.53 -31.35 12.63
N LEU A 473 -23.66 -31.46 13.32
CA LEU A 473 -24.00 -32.65 14.12
C LEU A 473 -24.29 -33.86 13.22
N PRO A 474 -24.17 -35.10 13.75
CA PRO A 474 -24.42 -36.32 12.97
C PRO A 474 -25.82 -36.41 12.35
N ASP A 475 -26.80 -35.69 12.89
CA ASP A 475 -28.16 -35.65 12.36
C ASP A 475 -28.30 -34.78 11.09
N GLY A 476 -27.25 -34.06 10.70
CA GLY A 476 -27.22 -33.20 9.52
C GLY A 476 -28.01 -31.89 9.63
N VAL A 477 -28.63 -31.62 10.79
CA VAL A 477 -29.49 -30.44 10.99
C VAL A 477 -28.83 -29.43 11.92
N GLY A 478 -28.41 -29.89 13.10
CA GLY A 478 -27.79 -29.00 14.06
C GLY A 478 -26.32 -28.76 13.78
N ARG A 479 -25.79 -27.73 14.41
CA ARG A 479 -24.37 -27.40 14.38
C ARG A 479 -23.89 -27.13 15.79
N TYR A 480 -22.60 -27.28 16.02
CA TYR A 480 -22.02 -27.02 17.32
C TYR A 480 -20.61 -26.46 17.20
N GLN A 481 -20.24 -25.66 18.19
CA GLN A 481 -18.88 -25.18 18.36
C GLN A 481 -18.48 -25.31 19.82
N GLU A 482 -17.32 -25.91 20.04
CA GLU A 482 -16.78 -26.07 21.38
C GLU A 482 -15.91 -24.86 21.76
N PHE A 483 -16.03 -24.50 23.03
CA PHE A 483 -15.25 -23.47 23.71
C PHE A 483 -14.62 -24.09 24.96
N ARG A 484 -13.67 -23.37 25.57
CA ARG A 484 -12.91 -23.86 26.72
C ARG A 484 -13.78 -24.38 27.87
N ASN A 485 -14.90 -23.71 28.14
CA ASN A 485 -15.74 -24.01 29.32
C ASN A 485 -17.11 -24.61 28.96
N GLY A 486 -17.38 -24.87 27.68
CA GLY A 486 -18.70 -25.35 27.26
C GLY A 486 -18.84 -25.52 25.76
N THR A 487 -20.06 -25.74 25.31
CA THR A 487 -20.37 -25.94 23.90
C THR A 487 -21.63 -25.20 23.53
N VAL A 488 -21.59 -24.49 22.41
CA VAL A 488 -22.76 -23.84 21.83
C VAL A 488 -23.32 -24.77 20.77
N TYR A 489 -24.60 -25.11 20.88
CA TYR A 489 -25.35 -25.84 19.87
C TYR A 489 -26.32 -24.90 19.18
N TRP A 490 -26.38 -24.97 17.85
CA TRP A 490 -27.33 -24.22 17.03
C TRP A 490 -28.24 -25.18 16.26
N ASN A 491 -29.52 -24.83 16.20
CA ASN A 491 -30.51 -25.49 15.35
C ASN A 491 -31.41 -24.43 14.68
N PRO A 492 -31.85 -24.63 13.43
CA PRO A 492 -32.70 -23.66 12.75
C PRO A 492 -34.03 -23.37 13.46
N ARG A 493 -34.56 -24.31 14.27
CA ARG A 493 -35.81 -24.15 15.01
C ARG A 493 -35.63 -23.51 16.38
N THR A 494 -34.53 -23.79 17.09
CA THR A 494 -34.35 -23.36 18.48
C THR A 494 -33.34 -22.22 18.64
N GLY A 495 -32.53 -21.92 17.63
CA GLY A 495 -31.44 -20.95 17.71
C GLY A 495 -30.17 -21.53 18.34
N ALA A 496 -29.25 -20.65 18.76
CA ALA A 496 -28.00 -21.04 19.41
C ALA A 496 -28.13 -20.96 20.93
N HIS A 497 -27.72 -22.02 21.62
CA HIS A 497 -27.72 -22.10 23.09
C HIS A 497 -26.48 -22.82 23.58
N TRP A 498 -25.95 -22.38 24.71
CA TRP A 498 -24.77 -22.99 25.30
C TRP A 498 -25.07 -23.79 26.56
N MET A 499 -24.23 -24.80 26.79
CA MET A 499 -24.24 -25.62 28.00
C MET A 499 -22.81 -26.01 28.38
N ASP A 500 -22.60 -26.31 29.66
CA ASP A 500 -21.33 -26.83 30.16
C ASP A 500 -21.08 -28.30 29.75
N HIS A 501 -19.88 -28.79 30.04
CA HIS A 501 -19.47 -30.14 29.65
C HIS A 501 -20.21 -31.25 30.40
N TYR A 502 -20.73 -31.00 31.60
CA TYR A 502 -21.48 -32.00 32.37
C TYR A 502 -22.84 -32.25 31.73
N THR A 503 -23.57 -31.17 31.48
CA THR A 503 -24.86 -31.20 30.80
C THR A 503 -24.73 -31.76 29.39
N ARG A 504 -23.70 -31.32 28.65
CA ARG A 504 -23.39 -31.83 27.31
C ARG A 504 -23.22 -33.34 27.28
N ARG A 505 -22.36 -33.88 28.15
CA ARG A 505 -22.07 -35.33 28.19
C ARG A 505 -23.32 -36.15 28.46
N LYS A 506 -24.18 -35.68 29.38
CA LYS A 506 -25.46 -36.35 29.67
C LYS A 506 -26.41 -36.31 28.48
N TRP A 507 -26.57 -35.15 27.86
CA TRP A 507 -27.43 -34.95 26.70
C TRP A 507 -26.97 -35.81 25.51
N GLU A 508 -25.68 -35.82 25.20
CA GLU A 508 -25.10 -36.64 24.13
C GLU A 508 -25.26 -38.14 24.41
N ALA A 509 -25.05 -38.59 25.66
CA ALA A 509 -25.26 -39.99 26.05
C ALA A 509 -26.73 -40.44 25.91
N THR A 510 -27.68 -39.51 25.97
CA THR A 510 -29.11 -39.77 25.80
C THR A 510 -29.52 -39.81 24.31
N GLY A 511 -28.59 -39.52 23.40
CA GLY A 511 -28.82 -39.44 21.95
C GLY A 511 -28.86 -38.01 21.40
N GLY A 512 -28.59 -36.99 22.22
CA GLY A 512 -28.47 -35.60 21.78
C GLY A 512 -29.75 -35.07 21.13
N GLY A 513 -29.60 -34.36 20.01
CA GLY A 513 -30.71 -33.70 19.31
C GLY A 513 -31.78 -34.64 18.74
N THR A 514 -31.50 -35.94 18.63
CA THR A 514 -32.46 -36.96 18.18
C THR A 514 -33.14 -37.71 19.33
N SER A 515 -32.73 -37.44 20.58
CA SER A 515 -33.33 -38.02 21.78
C SER A 515 -34.70 -37.41 22.10
N PHE A 516 -35.37 -37.97 23.11
CA PHE A 516 -36.61 -37.40 23.66
C PHE A 516 -36.42 -36.00 24.26
N LEU A 517 -35.19 -35.60 24.59
CA LEU A 517 -34.91 -34.23 25.04
C LEU A 517 -34.94 -33.24 23.87
N GLY A 518 -34.51 -33.65 22.67
CA GLY A 518 -34.34 -32.77 21.51
C GLY A 518 -33.24 -31.72 21.72
N TYR A 519 -33.30 -30.62 20.98
CA TYR A 519 -32.33 -29.53 21.05
C TYR A 519 -32.54 -28.62 22.26
N PRO A 520 -31.49 -27.93 22.77
CA PRO A 520 -31.66 -26.90 23.78
C PRO A 520 -32.51 -25.74 23.23
N ILE A 521 -33.36 -25.18 24.09
CA ILE A 521 -34.23 -24.03 23.81
C ILE A 521 -33.84 -22.79 24.62
N ALA A 522 -32.96 -22.94 25.60
CA ALA A 522 -32.36 -21.87 26.37
C ALA A 522 -30.91 -22.24 26.71
N SER A 523 -30.06 -21.22 26.85
CA SER A 523 -28.72 -21.41 27.39
C SER A 523 -28.78 -21.75 28.88
N GLN A 524 -27.76 -22.43 29.37
CA GLN A 524 -27.59 -22.79 30.77
C GLN A 524 -27.84 -21.59 31.69
N ARG A 525 -28.64 -21.81 32.74
CA ARG A 525 -28.88 -20.86 33.83
C ARG A 525 -28.58 -21.49 35.17
N THR A 526 -28.18 -20.67 36.13
CA THR A 526 -28.20 -21.05 37.55
C THR A 526 -29.64 -21.00 38.06
N THR A 527 -30.05 -21.95 38.89
CA THR A 527 -31.35 -21.95 39.56
C THR A 527 -31.46 -20.76 40.53
N ALA A 528 -32.70 -20.37 40.85
CA ALA A 528 -32.96 -19.17 41.67
C ALA A 528 -32.34 -19.26 43.08
N ASP A 529 -32.22 -20.47 43.63
CA ASP A 529 -31.58 -20.76 44.92
C ASP A 529 -30.04 -20.82 44.85
N GLY A 530 -29.45 -20.72 43.65
CA GLY A 530 -28.01 -20.80 43.43
C GLY A 530 -27.40 -22.20 43.58
N ARG A 531 -28.22 -23.24 43.77
CA ARG A 531 -27.74 -24.59 44.14
C ARG A 531 -27.46 -25.50 42.94
N ALA A 532 -28.06 -25.20 41.79
CA ALA A 532 -27.97 -26.01 40.58
C ALA A 532 -27.76 -25.14 39.33
N THR A 533 -27.30 -25.77 38.25
CA THR A 533 -27.46 -25.27 36.89
C THR A 533 -28.49 -26.11 36.15
N VAL A 534 -29.20 -25.50 35.21
CA VAL A 534 -30.21 -26.19 34.40
C VAL A 534 -30.15 -25.72 32.96
N VAL A 535 -30.33 -26.66 32.04
CA VAL A 535 -30.58 -26.40 30.62
C VAL A 535 -31.94 -26.96 30.26
N ASP A 536 -32.75 -26.12 29.64
CA ASP A 536 -34.05 -26.51 29.09
C ASP A 536 -33.90 -26.92 27.62
N PHE A 537 -34.49 -28.08 27.30
CA PHE A 537 -34.55 -28.69 25.98
C PHE A 537 -36.00 -28.75 25.50
N GLN A 538 -36.21 -29.07 24.22
CA GLN A 538 -37.55 -29.17 23.62
C GLN A 538 -38.49 -30.11 24.39
N GLY A 539 -37.98 -31.26 24.83
CA GLY A 539 -38.76 -32.30 25.51
C GLY A 539 -38.42 -32.51 26.99
N GLY A 540 -37.46 -31.78 27.54
CA GLY A 540 -36.99 -32.01 28.91
C GLY A 540 -36.10 -30.91 29.47
N SER A 541 -35.55 -31.15 30.66
CA SER A 541 -34.52 -30.31 31.28
C SER A 541 -33.45 -31.21 31.87
N ILE A 542 -32.19 -30.77 31.87
CA ILE A 542 -31.11 -31.42 32.63
C ILE A 542 -30.68 -30.47 33.74
N TYR A 543 -30.69 -30.97 34.98
CA TYR A 543 -30.19 -30.29 36.17
C TYR A 543 -28.82 -30.85 36.55
N VAL A 544 -27.88 -29.96 36.85
CA VAL A 544 -26.56 -30.30 37.40
C VAL A 544 -26.41 -29.62 38.75
N TRP A 545 -26.22 -30.41 39.80
CA TRP A 545 -26.01 -29.91 41.16
C TRP A 545 -25.27 -30.98 41.97
N PRO A 546 -24.33 -30.58 42.84
CA PRO A 546 -23.28 -31.44 43.39
C PRO A 546 -22.96 -32.73 42.60
N ILE A 547 -23.44 -33.89 43.05
CA ILE A 547 -23.16 -35.20 42.45
C ILE A 547 -24.21 -35.66 41.42
N HIS A 548 -25.26 -34.86 41.19
CA HIS A 548 -26.42 -35.20 40.39
C HIS A 548 -26.37 -34.51 39.02
N ILE A 549 -26.51 -35.31 37.96
CA ILE A 549 -26.70 -34.86 36.57
C ILE A 549 -27.94 -35.56 36.05
N VAL A 550 -29.08 -34.91 36.21
CA VAL A 550 -30.40 -35.56 36.16
C VAL A 550 -31.29 -34.94 35.10
N GLU A 551 -31.86 -35.76 34.22
CA GLU A 551 -32.90 -35.31 33.30
C GLU A 551 -34.31 -35.48 33.85
N LEU A 552 -35.16 -34.49 33.55
CA LEU A 552 -36.61 -34.56 33.73
C LEU A 552 -37.26 -34.41 32.36
N HIS A 553 -38.27 -35.22 32.04
CA HIS A 553 -39.03 -35.09 30.80
C HIS A 553 -40.51 -35.43 30.98
N GLY A 554 -41.28 -35.24 29.90
CA GLY A 554 -42.67 -35.66 29.81
C GLY A 554 -43.57 -35.12 30.93
N GLY A 555 -44.52 -35.96 31.37
CA GLY A 555 -45.50 -35.62 32.39
C GLY A 555 -44.88 -35.27 33.74
N ILE A 556 -43.80 -35.96 34.13
CA ILE A 556 -43.09 -35.71 35.39
C ILE A 556 -42.52 -34.30 35.43
N ARG A 557 -41.78 -33.90 34.38
CA ARG A 557 -41.27 -32.52 34.25
C ARG A 557 -42.38 -31.49 34.29
N ALA A 558 -43.48 -31.73 33.56
CA ALA A 558 -44.61 -30.80 33.54
C ALA A 558 -45.24 -30.63 34.93
N HIS A 559 -45.39 -31.72 35.68
CA HIS A 559 -45.89 -31.68 37.06
C HIS A 559 -44.92 -30.94 37.98
N TYR A 560 -43.62 -31.24 37.90
CA TYR A 560 -42.59 -30.58 38.70
C TYR A 560 -42.58 -29.07 38.46
N ALA A 561 -42.64 -28.64 37.19
CA ALA A 561 -42.72 -27.23 36.83
C ALA A 561 -43.99 -26.57 37.38
N ALA A 562 -45.15 -27.24 37.29
CA ALA A 562 -46.41 -26.73 37.84
C ALA A 562 -46.39 -26.58 39.37
N MET A 563 -45.56 -27.35 40.08
CA MET A 563 -45.34 -27.23 41.52
C MET A 563 -44.36 -26.11 41.93
N GLY A 564 -43.77 -25.40 40.96
CA GLY A 564 -42.75 -24.37 41.21
C GLY A 564 -41.30 -24.82 41.02
N ALA A 565 -41.08 -25.98 40.39
CA ALA A 565 -39.77 -26.53 40.07
C ALA A 565 -38.83 -26.57 41.28
N GLU A 566 -37.61 -26.04 41.17
CA GLU A 566 -36.60 -26.01 42.24
C GLU A 566 -37.10 -25.33 43.53
N ASN A 567 -38.10 -24.45 43.45
CA ASN A 567 -38.69 -23.77 44.60
C ASN A 567 -39.84 -24.55 45.25
N SER A 568 -40.22 -25.70 44.68
CA SER A 568 -41.25 -26.56 45.24
C SER A 568 -40.77 -27.28 46.50
N LYS A 569 -41.72 -27.82 47.27
CA LYS A 569 -41.41 -28.64 48.45
C LYS A 569 -40.68 -29.95 48.13
N LEU A 570 -40.56 -30.33 46.86
CA LEU A 570 -39.79 -31.49 46.44
C LEU A 570 -38.27 -31.23 46.44
N GLY A 571 -37.84 -29.98 46.25
CA GLY A 571 -36.44 -29.63 46.05
C GLY A 571 -35.91 -30.03 44.68
N LEU A 572 -34.58 -30.17 44.55
CA LEU A 572 -33.90 -30.54 43.30
C LEU A 572 -34.05 -32.03 42.96
N PRO A 573 -34.00 -32.41 41.67
CA PRO A 573 -34.11 -33.81 41.26
C PRO A 573 -32.84 -34.61 41.56
N THR A 574 -32.99 -35.84 42.06
CA THR A 574 -31.87 -36.72 42.49
C THR A 574 -31.68 -37.96 41.61
N SER A 575 -32.68 -38.35 40.81
CA SER A 575 -32.60 -39.49 39.89
C SER A 575 -33.12 -39.17 38.51
N ASP A 576 -32.56 -39.85 37.52
CA ASP A 576 -33.13 -40.02 36.18
C ASP A 576 -34.51 -40.71 36.26
N GLU A 577 -35.22 -40.71 35.14
CA GLU A 577 -36.54 -41.37 35.08
C GLU A 577 -36.39 -42.89 35.06
N GLU A 578 -36.77 -43.53 36.15
CA GLU A 578 -36.68 -44.98 36.33
C GLU A 578 -38.03 -45.68 36.37
N TRP A 579 -38.04 -46.99 36.14
CA TRP A 579 -39.23 -47.82 36.32
C TRP A 579 -39.35 -48.26 37.78
N TRP A 580 -40.46 -47.93 38.43
CA TRP A 580 -40.77 -48.37 39.78
C TRP A 580 -42.27 -48.61 39.97
N ASP A 581 -42.63 -49.79 40.49
CA ASP A 581 -44.02 -50.17 40.83
C ASP A 581 -45.05 -49.91 39.71
N GLY A 582 -44.71 -50.32 38.48
CA GLY A 582 -45.57 -50.16 37.31
C GLY A 582 -45.73 -48.72 36.78
N ALA A 583 -45.00 -47.76 37.36
CA ALA A 583 -44.95 -46.37 36.95
C ALA A 583 -43.51 -45.95 36.58
N ARG A 584 -43.40 -44.81 35.92
CA ARG A 584 -42.13 -44.08 35.77
C ARG A 584 -41.94 -43.12 36.92
N VAL A 585 -40.73 -42.96 37.44
CA VAL A 585 -40.46 -42.12 38.62
C VAL A 585 -39.19 -41.32 38.46
N ASN A 586 -39.24 -40.05 38.89
CA ASN A 586 -38.05 -39.30 39.28
C ASN A 586 -38.11 -39.02 40.78
N HIS A 587 -36.97 -39.19 41.44
CA HIS A 587 -36.75 -38.81 42.83
C HIS A 587 -36.25 -37.36 42.92
N PHE A 588 -36.58 -36.73 44.05
CA PHE A 588 -36.20 -35.37 44.42
C PHE A 588 -35.68 -35.38 45.88
N GLU A 589 -35.03 -34.30 46.31
CA GLU A 589 -34.47 -34.17 47.66
C GLU A 589 -35.46 -34.55 48.77
N HIS A 590 -36.73 -34.23 48.58
CA HIS A 590 -37.77 -34.37 49.60
C HIS A 590 -38.98 -35.15 49.09
N GLY A 591 -38.83 -36.00 48.08
CA GLY A 591 -39.94 -36.79 47.58
C GLY A 591 -39.70 -37.47 46.24
N PHE A 592 -40.80 -37.81 45.57
CA PHE A 592 -40.78 -38.34 44.21
C PHE A 592 -42.03 -37.90 43.44
N ILE A 593 -41.92 -37.90 42.12
CA ILE A 593 -43.08 -37.81 41.22
C ILE A 593 -43.13 -39.09 40.41
N LYS A 594 -44.29 -39.75 40.39
CA LYS A 594 -44.57 -40.91 39.55
C LYS A 594 -45.50 -40.55 38.40
N TRP A 595 -45.31 -41.17 37.25
CA TRP A 595 -46.18 -41.12 36.07
C TRP A 595 -46.66 -42.52 35.71
N ASP A 596 -47.99 -42.72 35.69
CA ASP A 596 -48.60 -43.99 35.30
C ASP A 596 -48.75 -44.04 33.77
N PRO A 597 -48.04 -44.93 33.07
CA PRO A 597 -48.12 -45.04 31.61
C PRO A 597 -49.50 -45.48 31.10
N ARG A 598 -50.33 -46.10 31.93
CA ARG A 598 -51.66 -46.61 31.55
C ARG A 598 -52.71 -45.49 31.54
N THR A 599 -52.57 -44.52 32.43
CA THR A 599 -53.55 -43.44 32.61
C THR A 599 -53.03 -42.07 32.19
N GLY A 600 -51.71 -41.93 32.00
CA GLY A 600 -51.03 -40.67 31.75
C GLY A 600 -50.98 -39.74 32.97
N LYS A 601 -51.44 -40.19 34.15
CA LYS A 601 -51.53 -39.37 35.35
C LYS A 601 -50.22 -39.35 36.13
N THR A 602 -49.88 -38.17 36.62
CA THR A 602 -48.75 -37.93 37.53
C THR A 602 -49.23 -37.79 38.97
N THR A 603 -48.44 -38.27 39.94
CA THR A 603 -48.67 -38.07 41.38
C THR A 603 -47.36 -37.73 42.06
N ALA A 604 -47.34 -36.64 42.83
CA ALA A 604 -46.21 -36.27 43.68
C ALA A 604 -46.42 -36.76 45.11
N ALA A 605 -45.37 -37.26 45.75
CA ALA A 605 -45.32 -37.55 47.18
C ALA A 605 -44.16 -36.79 47.81
N ILE A 606 -44.43 -36.07 48.90
CA ILE A 606 -43.44 -35.29 49.64
C ILE A 606 -43.19 -36.03 50.96
N TYR A 607 -41.93 -36.25 51.31
CA TYR A 607 -41.56 -36.88 52.57
C TYR A 607 -41.95 -35.97 53.75
N PRO A 608 -42.47 -36.53 54.86
CA PRO A 608 -42.72 -35.75 56.06
C PRO A 608 -41.39 -35.22 56.59
N PHE A 609 -41.33 -33.90 56.79
CA PHE A 609 -40.20 -33.21 57.41
C PHE A 609 -40.19 -33.39 58.92
#